data_AF-A0A4R4RNL4-F1
#
_entry.id   AF-A0A4R4RNL4-F1
#
_cell.length_a   1.000
_cell.length_b   1.000
_cell.length_c   1.000
_cell.angle_alpha   90.00
_cell.angle_beta   90.00
_cell.angle_gamma   90.00
#
_symmetry.space_group_name_H-M   'P 1'
#
loop_
_entity.id
_entity.type
_entity.pdbx_description
1 polymer ?
#
loop_
_entity_poly.entity_id
_entity_poly.type
_entity_poly.pdbx_seq_one_letter_code
_entity_poly.pdbx_strand_id
1 'polypeptide(L)'
;MRGQVGGALGRIYGDVPLSVSMSVRGDTYTLPGQEDAEHPELTRFAAYTGIEKHARLSEGRWPSAGSGSGAIEAVLPGAAARAMDAGVGDVLTFHGRGDRTSVEKVRIVGLFDVPEPKHHFWQGDTLVTTGVERLDYTTYGPLVVPPEVFGRRFTGTGSEARFTVLPDLRDVGPDELGARADRVAGGEEIFEEAGQGTRFTLVTQLPELTAQLREAVRVARSTMLIPVIQLVLLAGCAWLLVAGLAIWRLNRYGADGAGAREGAAGVDPFIVAGPALALLAGGMLLLRVVPVVSRFAERAATRAAGSCQRSAPGRSGGAGSGTPGPSCCWSWRWLEDGAITEAPVRSM
;
A
#
# COMPACT_ATOMS: atom_id res chain seq x y z
N MET A 1 -16.67 20.40 -9.84
CA MET A 1 -15.54 19.45 -9.63
C MET A 1 -14.89 19.56 -8.25
N ARG A 2 -14.09 20.60 -7.92
CA ARG A 2 -13.33 20.61 -6.64
C ARG A 2 -14.19 20.43 -5.38
N GLY A 3 -15.37 21.04 -5.33
CA GLY A 3 -16.33 20.86 -4.22
C GLY A 3 -16.96 19.45 -4.16
N GLN A 4 -17.24 18.84 -5.32
CA GLN A 4 -17.77 17.46 -5.39
C GLN A 4 -16.73 16.45 -4.91
N VAL A 5 -15.48 16.61 -5.35
CA VAL A 5 -14.36 15.76 -4.91
C VAL A 5 -14.12 15.94 -3.41
N GLY A 6 -14.12 17.18 -2.89
CA GLY A 6 -14.00 17.43 -1.45
C GLY A 6 -15.10 16.76 -0.62
N GLY A 7 -16.36 16.86 -1.06
CA GLY A 7 -17.50 16.22 -0.40
C GLY A 7 -17.41 14.69 -0.41
N ALA A 8 -17.07 14.08 -1.55
CA ALA A 8 -16.87 12.65 -1.68
C ALA A 8 -15.71 12.14 -0.79
N LEU A 9 -14.59 12.86 -0.77
CA LEU A 9 -13.44 12.53 0.09
C LEU A 9 -13.79 12.62 1.57
N GLY A 10 -14.61 13.59 1.98
CA GLY A 10 -15.12 13.68 3.36
C GLY A 10 -15.94 12.46 3.75
N ARG A 11 -16.79 11.93 2.84
CA ARG A 11 -17.55 10.69 3.08
C ARG A 11 -16.64 9.46 3.23
N ILE A 12 -15.57 9.37 2.44
CA ILE A 12 -14.68 8.20 2.40
C ILE A 12 -13.72 8.17 3.60
N TYR A 13 -13.04 9.29 3.87
CA TYR A 13 -11.96 9.36 4.84
C TYR A 13 -12.39 9.87 6.23
N GLY A 14 -13.55 10.52 6.34
CA GLY A 14 -14.05 11.09 7.59
C GLY A 14 -13.08 12.14 8.15
N ASP A 15 -12.68 11.97 9.41
CA ASP A 15 -11.86 12.95 10.15
C ASP A 15 -10.35 12.84 9.93
N VAL A 16 -9.89 11.95 9.03
CA VAL A 16 -8.45 11.77 8.76
C VAL A 16 -7.89 13.01 8.07
N PRO A 17 -6.78 13.60 8.55
CA PRO A 17 -6.15 14.71 7.85
C PRO A 17 -5.70 14.27 6.46
N LEU A 18 -6.21 14.96 5.44
CA LEU A 18 -5.90 14.68 4.04
C LEU A 18 -5.02 15.79 3.46
N SER A 19 -3.94 15.38 2.81
CA SER A 19 -3.22 16.26 1.88
C SER A 19 -3.76 16.01 0.47
N VAL A 20 -4.50 16.97 -0.08
CA VAL A 20 -5.06 16.88 -1.44
C VAL A 20 -4.26 17.77 -2.37
N SER A 21 -3.65 17.16 -3.37
CA SER A 21 -3.01 17.84 -4.49
C SER A 21 -3.84 17.61 -5.76
N MET A 22 -3.93 18.62 -6.61
CA MET A 22 -4.66 18.54 -7.87
C MET A 22 -3.73 18.93 -8.99
N SER A 23 -3.69 18.08 -10.02
CA SER A 23 -3.02 18.35 -11.29
C SER A 23 -4.01 18.20 -12.43
N VAL A 24 -4.01 19.11 -13.40
CA VAL A 24 -4.83 19.00 -14.60
C VAL A 24 -3.93 19.10 -15.82
N ARG A 25 -4.17 18.26 -16.82
CA ARG A 25 -3.51 18.33 -18.12
C ARG A 25 -4.53 18.57 -19.21
N GLY A 26 -4.18 19.43 -20.16
CA GLY A 26 -5.01 19.75 -21.30
C GLY A 26 -4.69 18.88 -22.51
N ASP A 27 -5.31 19.27 -23.62
CA ASP A 27 -5.06 18.71 -24.94
C ASP A 27 -3.60 18.88 -25.38
N THR A 28 -3.27 18.20 -26.48
CA THR A 28 -1.92 18.19 -27.04
C THR A 28 -1.78 19.25 -28.14
N TYR A 29 -0.66 19.96 -28.13
CA TYR A 29 -0.31 21.05 -29.04
C TYR A 29 0.95 20.69 -29.82
N THR A 30 1.06 21.14 -31.07
CA THR A 30 2.26 20.93 -31.88
C THR A 30 3.35 21.92 -31.47
N LEU A 31 4.62 21.47 -31.50
CA LEU A 31 5.74 22.38 -31.32
C LEU A 31 5.78 23.44 -32.43
N PRO A 32 6.24 24.67 -32.12
CA PRO A 32 6.36 25.73 -33.11
C PRO A 32 7.29 25.32 -34.27
N GLY A 33 6.84 25.56 -35.51
CA GLY A 33 7.62 25.25 -36.72
C GLY A 33 7.46 23.81 -37.24
N GLN A 34 6.62 22.99 -36.61
CA GLN A 34 6.33 21.61 -37.03
C GLN A 34 4.87 21.39 -37.42
N GLU A 35 4.11 22.46 -37.72
CA GLU A 35 2.66 22.42 -37.93
C GLU A 35 2.23 21.59 -39.16
N ASP A 36 3.13 21.44 -40.12
CA ASP A 36 2.94 20.71 -41.38
C ASP A 36 3.71 19.37 -41.44
N ALA A 37 4.39 18.99 -40.35
CA ALA A 37 5.09 17.71 -40.29
C ALA A 37 4.10 16.54 -40.18
N GLU A 38 4.42 15.41 -40.84
CA GLU A 38 3.61 14.18 -40.75
C GLU A 38 3.62 13.60 -39.32
N HIS A 39 4.77 13.70 -38.64
CA HIS A 39 4.98 13.20 -37.28
C HIS A 39 5.54 14.30 -36.37
N PRO A 40 4.72 15.31 -35.99
CA PRO A 40 5.19 16.45 -35.24
C PRO A 40 5.49 16.08 -33.79
N GLU A 41 6.50 16.73 -33.23
CA GLU A 41 6.72 16.74 -31.79
C GLU A 41 5.66 17.58 -31.09
N LEU A 42 5.31 17.17 -29.88
CA LEU A 42 4.13 17.64 -29.19
C LEU A 42 4.48 18.29 -27.85
N THR A 43 3.55 19.09 -27.33
CA THR A 43 3.58 19.60 -25.97
C THR A 43 2.19 19.60 -25.34
N ARG A 44 2.13 19.77 -24.03
CA ARG A 44 0.89 19.85 -23.26
C ARG A 44 0.97 20.95 -22.23
N PHE A 45 -0.18 21.58 -21.99
CA PHE A 45 -0.36 22.48 -20.87
C PHE A 45 -0.81 21.70 -19.65
N ALA A 46 -0.28 22.08 -18.48
CA ALA A 46 -0.70 21.53 -17.22
C ALA A 46 -0.79 22.60 -16.15
N ALA A 47 -1.61 22.36 -15.14
CA ALA A 47 -1.66 23.17 -13.93
C ALA A 47 -1.56 22.26 -12.71
N TYR A 48 -0.74 22.67 -11.73
CA TYR A 48 -0.51 21.93 -10.50
C TYR A 48 -0.79 22.84 -9.31
N THR A 49 -1.48 22.32 -8.29
CA THR A 49 -1.66 23.05 -7.03
C THR A 49 -0.49 22.75 -6.09
N GLY A 50 0.32 23.75 -5.74
CA GLY A 50 1.40 23.61 -4.76
C GLY A 50 2.69 23.01 -5.32
N ILE A 51 2.93 23.12 -6.63
CA ILE A 51 4.14 22.63 -7.30
C ILE A 51 5.42 23.27 -6.73
N GLU A 52 5.32 24.49 -6.23
CA GLU A 52 6.41 25.29 -5.67
C GLU A 52 7.05 24.64 -4.43
N LYS A 53 6.34 23.69 -3.80
CA LYS A 53 6.85 22.91 -2.65
C LYS A 53 7.62 21.66 -3.07
N HIS A 54 7.46 21.21 -4.32
CA HIS A 54 7.98 19.94 -4.82
C HIS A 54 8.97 20.10 -5.97
N ALA A 55 9.00 21.27 -6.61
CA ALA A 55 9.93 21.63 -7.67
C ALA A 55 10.78 22.84 -7.26
N ARG A 56 11.97 22.94 -7.85
CA ARG A 56 12.90 24.04 -7.63
C ARG A 56 13.06 24.82 -8.92
N LEU A 57 12.91 26.15 -8.86
CA LEU A 57 13.27 27.00 -9.99
C LEU A 57 14.78 26.95 -10.21
N SER A 58 15.18 26.63 -11.44
CA SER A 58 16.55 26.75 -11.90
C SER A 58 16.82 28.17 -12.40
N GLU A 59 15.85 28.75 -13.12
CA GLU A 59 15.94 30.09 -13.69
C GLU A 59 14.57 30.81 -13.68
N GLY A 60 14.60 32.14 -13.62
CA GLY A 60 13.39 32.97 -13.73
C GLY A 60 12.49 32.94 -12.50
N ARG A 61 11.16 32.88 -12.72
CA ARG A 61 10.13 32.91 -11.68
C ARG A 61 8.95 31.97 -11.99
N TRP A 62 8.16 31.65 -10.97
CA TRP A 62 6.86 30.99 -11.16
C TRP A 62 5.88 31.86 -11.94
N PRO A 63 4.99 31.27 -12.75
CA PRO A 63 4.11 32.01 -13.63
C PRO A 63 3.00 32.70 -12.83
N SER A 64 2.65 33.92 -13.24
CA SER A 64 1.55 34.67 -12.63
C SER A 64 0.32 34.64 -13.55
N ALA A 65 -0.88 34.70 -12.96
CA ALA A 65 -2.11 34.61 -13.73
C ALA A 65 -2.31 35.77 -14.73
N GLY A 66 -1.55 36.86 -14.60
CA GLY A 66 -1.63 38.05 -15.46
C GLY A 66 -3.00 38.74 -15.44
N SER A 67 -3.03 40.07 -15.60
CA SER A 67 -4.30 40.83 -15.55
C SER A 67 -4.92 41.15 -16.92
N GLY A 68 -4.37 40.68 -18.04
CA GLY A 68 -4.84 41.09 -19.38
C GLY A 68 -4.44 40.17 -20.53
N SER A 69 -4.95 40.49 -21.73
CA SER A 69 -4.88 39.73 -23.00
C SER A 69 -3.48 39.54 -23.62
N GLY A 70 -2.43 39.53 -22.80
CA GLY A 70 -1.05 39.27 -23.21
C GLY A 70 -0.76 37.78 -23.38
N ALA A 71 0.49 37.48 -23.76
CA ALA A 71 0.99 36.11 -23.82
C ALA A 71 0.86 35.43 -22.44
N ILE A 72 0.47 34.16 -22.43
CA ILE A 72 0.29 33.36 -21.21
C ILE A 72 1.66 33.10 -20.60
N GLU A 73 1.81 33.37 -19.31
CA GLU A 73 3.05 33.01 -18.60
C GLU A 73 3.04 31.51 -18.29
N ALA A 74 4.11 30.81 -18.67
CA ALA A 74 4.33 29.41 -18.34
C ALA A 74 5.75 29.18 -17.84
N VAL A 75 5.93 28.10 -17.08
CA VAL A 75 7.24 27.57 -16.71
C VAL A 75 7.39 26.16 -17.26
N LEU A 76 8.63 25.76 -17.50
CA LEU A 76 8.95 24.53 -18.22
C LEU A 76 10.02 23.72 -17.47
N PRO A 77 9.97 22.38 -17.47
CA PRO A 77 11.08 21.58 -16.97
C PRO A 77 12.36 21.90 -17.73
N GLY A 78 13.49 22.04 -17.04
CA GLY A 78 14.77 22.39 -17.67
C GLY A 78 15.23 21.40 -18.76
N ALA A 79 14.81 20.14 -18.67
CA ALA A 79 15.04 19.14 -19.71
C ALA A 79 14.21 19.37 -20.98
N ALA A 80 12.93 19.76 -20.83
CA ALA A 80 12.06 20.09 -21.95
C ALA A 80 12.51 21.39 -22.63
N ALA A 81 12.92 22.39 -21.84
CA ALA A 81 13.44 23.66 -22.33
C ALA A 81 14.65 23.47 -23.26
N ARG A 82 15.59 22.63 -22.86
CA ARG A 82 16.76 22.27 -23.69
C ARG A 82 16.40 21.53 -24.96
N ALA A 83 15.37 20.66 -24.91
CA ALA A 83 14.93 19.93 -26.10
C ALA A 83 14.19 20.83 -27.10
N MET A 84 13.46 21.82 -26.59
CA MET A 84 12.70 22.79 -27.39
C MET A 84 13.52 24.02 -27.81
N ASP A 85 14.80 24.10 -27.41
CA ASP A 85 15.64 25.29 -27.57
C ASP A 85 14.98 26.58 -27.05
N ALA A 86 14.32 26.48 -25.90
CA ALA A 86 13.54 27.55 -25.28
C ALA A 86 14.18 28.03 -23.98
N GLY A 87 14.29 29.35 -23.82
CA GLY A 87 14.83 30.03 -22.64
C GLY A 87 13.81 30.93 -21.93
N VAL A 88 14.21 31.45 -20.76
CA VAL A 88 13.41 32.43 -20.03
C VAL A 88 13.34 33.74 -20.81
N GLY A 89 12.13 34.21 -21.09
CA GLY A 89 11.84 35.41 -21.88
C GLY A 89 11.27 35.12 -23.27
N ASP A 90 11.46 33.89 -23.77
CA ASP A 90 11.00 33.52 -25.10
C ASP A 90 9.49 33.47 -25.18
N VAL A 91 8.96 33.84 -26.35
CA VAL A 91 7.52 33.80 -26.64
C VAL A 91 7.30 32.81 -27.78
N LEU A 92 6.73 31.67 -27.43
CA LEU A 92 6.42 30.58 -28.36
C LEU A 92 4.93 30.63 -28.71
N THR A 93 4.61 30.25 -29.95
CA THR A 93 3.22 30.17 -30.43
C THR A 93 2.88 28.70 -30.68
N PHE A 94 1.88 28.20 -29.97
CA PHE A 94 1.47 26.81 -30.05
C PHE A 94 0.13 26.68 -30.78
N HIS A 95 0.05 25.67 -31.64
CA HIS A 95 -1.16 25.36 -32.40
C HIS A 95 -1.81 24.08 -31.84
N GLY A 96 -3.11 24.12 -31.62
CA GLY A 96 -3.88 22.97 -31.17
C GLY A 96 -3.86 21.85 -32.21
N ARG A 97 -3.56 20.62 -31.80
CA ARG A 97 -3.55 19.48 -32.74
C ARG A 97 -4.96 19.07 -33.16
N GLY A 98 -5.87 18.99 -32.19
CA GLY A 98 -7.28 18.64 -32.43
C GLY A 98 -8.10 19.81 -32.99
N ASP A 99 -7.72 21.04 -32.64
CA ASP A 99 -8.32 22.27 -33.14
C ASP A 99 -7.23 23.21 -33.66
N ARG A 100 -7.03 23.20 -34.99
CA ARG A 100 -6.01 24.03 -35.67
C ARG A 100 -6.29 25.53 -35.56
N THR A 101 -7.48 25.96 -35.10
CA THR A 101 -7.81 27.37 -34.86
C THR A 101 -7.38 27.87 -33.49
N SER A 102 -7.08 26.96 -32.55
CA SER A 102 -6.54 27.29 -31.24
C SER A 102 -5.05 27.66 -31.37
N VAL A 103 -4.76 28.96 -31.29
CA VAL A 103 -3.40 29.52 -31.34
C VAL A 103 -3.10 30.21 -30.01
N GLU A 104 -2.16 29.66 -29.25
CA GLU A 104 -1.82 30.15 -27.92
C GLU A 104 -0.39 30.71 -27.88
N LYS A 105 -0.27 32.00 -27.56
CA LYS A 105 1.04 32.65 -27.36
C LYS A 105 1.45 32.51 -25.91
N VAL A 106 2.60 31.91 -25.68
CA VAL A 106 3.09 31.58 -24.34
C VAL A 106 4.48 32.17 -24.15
N ARG A 107 4.64 32.92 -23.08
CA ARG A 107 5.93 33.42 -22.61
C ARG A 107 6.50 32.49 -21.56
N ILE A 108 7.71 31.99 -21.79
CA ILE A 108 8.44 31.22 -20.79
C ILE A 108 9.02 32.19 -19.76
N VAL A 109 8.56 32.12 -18.51
CA VAL A 109 9.00 33.05 -17.44
C VAL A 109 9.93 32.42 -16.41
N GLY A 110 10.13 31.11 -16.51
CA GLY A 110 11.01 30.37 -15.63
C GLY A 110 11.19 28.93 -16.07
N LEU A 111 12.29 28.36 -15.62
CA LEU A 111 12.63 26.95 -15.78
C LEU A 111 12.69 26.31 -14.41
N PHE A 112 12.27 25.06 -14.30
CA PHE A 112 12.33 24.33 -13.04
C PHE A 112 12.90 22.93 -13.22
N ASP A 113 13.45 22.40 -12.13
CA ASP A 113 13.88 21.02 -12.02
C ASP A 113 13.10 20.34 -10.88
N VAL A 114 12.97 19.02 -10.98
CA VAL A 114 12.33 18.18 -9.97
C VAL A 114 13.41 17.41 -9.20
N PRO A 115 13.75 17.81 -7.95
CA PRO A 115 14.82 17.16 -7.19
C PRO A 115 14.49 15.71 -6.81
N GLU A 116 13.22 15.41 -6.56
CA GLU A 116 12.75 14.07 -6.17
C GLU A 116 11.68 13.56 -7.15
N PRO A 117 12.07 13.04 -8.33
CA PRO A 117 11.14 12.52 -9.34
C PRO A 117 10.21 11.40 -8.86
N LYS A 118 10.66 10.63 -7.86
CA LYS A 118 9.90 9.50 -7.29
C LYS A 118 8.93 9.92 -6.17
N HIS A 119 8.85 11.21 -5.84
CA HIS A 119 7.95 11.70 -4.81
C HIS A 119 6.48 11.46 -5.21
N HIS A 120 5.64 11.08 -4.24
CA HIS A 120 4.24 10.69 -4.48
C HIS A 120 3.41 11.77 -5.19
N PHE A 121 3.79 13.04 -5.03
CA PHE A 121 3.17 14.20 -5.70
C PHE A 121 3.14 14.03 -7.23
N TRP A 122 4.19 13.46 -7.82
CA TRP A 122 4.33 13.30 -9.27
C TRP A 122 3.62 12.07 -9.81
N GLN A 123 3.33 11.06 -8.97
CA GLN A 123 2.66 9.83 -9.38
C GLN A 123 3.29 9.14 -10.60
N GLY A 124 4.61 9.23 -10.75
CA GLY A 124 5.33 8.65 -11.90
C GLY A 124 5.15 9.41 -13.22
N ASP A 125 4.63 10.65 -13.18
CA ASP A 125 4.52 11.55 -14.33
C ASP A 125 5.91 11.87 -14.90
N THR A 126 6.31 11.14 -15.92
CA THR A 126 7.61 11.29 -16.58
C THR A 126 7.71 12.61 -17.34
N LEU A 127 6.59 13.13 -17.86
CA LEU A 127 6.58 14.37 -18.61
C LEU A 127 7.06 15.52 -17.72
N VAL A 128 6.48 15.71 -16.53
CA VAL A 128 6.91 16.79 -15.62
C VAL A 128 8.25 16.55 -14.93
N THR A 129 8.61 15.29 -14.68
CA THR A 129 9.82 14.95 -13.92
C THR A 129 11.07 14.86 -14.78
N THR A 130 10.94 14.41 -16.03
CA THR A 130 12.06 14.23 -16.97
C THR A 130 12.00 15.15 -18.18
N GLY A 131 10.90 15.87 -18.37
CA GLY A 131 10.70 16.82 -19.46
C GLY A 131 10.30 16.19 -20.80
N VAL A 132 10.27 14.86 -20.90
CA VAL A 132 9.98 14.17 -22.15
C VAL A 132 9.21 12.87 -21.92
N GLU A 133 8.21 12.64 -22.76
CA GLU A 133 7.45 11.38 -22.83
C GLU A 133 7.51 10.88 -24.27
N ARG A 134 7.96 9.64 -24.47
CA ARG A 134 8.10 9.01 -25.79
C ARG A 134 7.14 7.83 -25.89
N LEU A 135 5.99 8.08 -26.52
CA LEU A 135 5.00 7.06 -26.86
C LEU A 135 4.89 7.02 -28.40
N ASP A 136 3.68 7.04 -28.95
CA ASP A 136 3.46 7.16 -30.41
C ASP A 136 3.99 8.50 -30.99
N TYR A 137 4.05 9.52 -30.12
CA TYR A 137 4.65 10.82 -30.39
C TYR A 137 5.62 11.17 -29.26
N THR A 138 6.68 11.91 -29.61
CA THR A 138 7.55 12.54 -28.62
C THR A 138 6.89 13.81 -28.12
N THR A 139 6.59 13.85 -26.82
CA THR A 139 5.99 15.00 -26.16
C THR A 139 7.00 15.63 -25.20
N TYR A 140 7.24 16.93 -25.31
CA TYR A 140 8.06 17.70 -24.38
C TYR A 140 7.19 18.64 -23.54
N GLY A 141 7.56 18.80 -22.27
CA GLY A 141 6.83 19.69 -21.36
C GLY A 141 6.73 19.10 -19.97
N PRO A 142 5.64 19.34 -19.22
CA PRO A 142 4.51 20.17 -19.60
C PRO A 142 4.82 21.66 -19.44
N LEU A 143 4.12 22.49 -20.20
CA LEU A 143 4.05 23.93 -19.96
C LEU A 143 3.14 24.15 -18.74
N VAL A 144 3.75 24.45 -17.59
CA VAL A 144 3.01 24.66 -16.36
C VAL A 144 2.50 26.10 -16.31
N VAL A 145 1.18 26.24 -16.25
CA VAL A 145 0.47 27.53 -16.20
C VAL A 145 -0.32 27.65 -14.89
N PRO A 146 -0.69 28.88 -14.47
CA PRO A 146 -1.52 29.07 -13.29
C PRO A 146 -2.89 28.37 -13.44
N PRO A 147 -3.43 27.74 -12.38
CA PRO A 147 -4.71 27.03 -12.45
C PRO A 147 -5.87 27.89 -12.97
N GLU A 148 -5.87 29.18 -12.66
CA GLU A 148 -6.89 30.15 -13.09
C GLU A 148 -6.83 30.40 -14.60
N VAL A 149 -5.62 30.42 -15.17
CA VAL A 149 -5.41 30.56 -16.62
C VAL A 149 -5.81 29.27 -17.32
N PHE A 150 -5.40 28.13 -16.76
CA PHE A 150 -5.75 26.81 -17.27
C PHE A 150 -7.27 26.66 -17.41
N GLY A 151 -8.01 26.94 -16.34
CA GLY A 151 -9.47 26.84 -16.29
C GLY A 151 -10.22 27.79 -17.22
N ARG A 152 -9.57 28.83 -17.77
CA ARG A 152 -10.19 29.81 -18.67
C ARG A 152 -9.86 29.61 -20.14
N ARG A 153 -8.69 29.05 -20.46
CA ARG A 153 -8.20 28.88 -21.84
C ARG A 153 -8.17 27.43 -22.31
N PHE A 154 -7.92 26.48 -21.41
CA PHE A 154 -7.51 25.11 -21.78
C PHE A 154 -8.53 24.03 -21.39
N THR A 155 -9.76 24.41 -21.06
CA THR A 155 -10.85 23.48 -20.67
C THR A 155 -11.53 22.80 -21.85
N GLY A 156 -10.77 22.44 -22.88
CA GLY A 156 -11.24 21.68 -24.04
C GLY A 156 -11.72 20.27 -23.67
N THR A 157 -12.27 19.57 -24.66
CA THR A 157 -12.89 18.25 -24.50
C THR A 157 -11.95 17.13 -24.05
N GLY A 158 -10.62 17.30 -24.14
CA GLY A 158 -9.63 16.30 -23.69
C GLY A 158 -8.92 16.63 -22.38
N SER A 159 -9.50 17.46 -21.51
CA SER A 159 -8.88 17.80 -20.22
C SER A 159 -8.94 16.63 -19.22
N GLU A 160 -7.79 16.12 -18.78
CA GLU A 160 -7.69 15.11 -17.73
C GLU A 160 -7.36 15.79 -16.39
N ALA A 161 -8.29 15.75 -15.44
CA ALA A 161 -8.07 16.23 -14.08
C ALA A 161 -7.73 15.05 -13.15
N ARG A 162 -6.59 15.15 -12.46
CA ARG A 162 -6.14 14.15 -11.49
C ARG A 162 -6.07 14.75 -10.10
N PHE A 163 -6.68 14.04 -9.16
CA PHE A 163 -6.69 14.40 -7.75
C PHE A 163 -5.87 13.36 -6.97
N THR A 164 -4.81 13.82 -6.33
CA THR A 164 -3.93 13.01 -5.48
C THR A 164 -4.33 13.24 -4.03
N VAL A 165 -4.70 12.17 -3.34
CA VAL A 165 -5.07 12.24 -1.92
C VAL A 165 -4.09 11.40 -1.13
N LEU A 166 -3.37 12.05 -0.22
CA LEU A 166 -2.50 11.37 0.74
C LEU A 166 -3.13 11.46 2.13
N PRO A 167 -3.71 10.35 2.64
CA PRO A 167 -4.21 10.29 4.00
C PRO A 167 -3.05 10.11 4.99
N ASP A 168 -3.09 10.83 6.11
CA ASP A 168 -2.18 10.60 7.23
C ASP A 168 -2.69 9.45 8.10
N LEU A 169 -2.00 8.31 8.04
CA LEU A 169 -2.40 7.08 8.73
C LEU A 169 -1.57 6.80 10.00
N ARG A 170 -0.72 7.74 10.44
CA ARG A 170 0.23 7.51 11.55
C ARG A 170 -0.45 7.12 12.86
N ASP A 171 -1.66 7.63 13.09
CA ASP A 171 -2.43 7.41 14.32
C ASP A 171 -3.57 6.39 14.15
N VAL A 172 -3.65 5.70 13.00
CA VAL A 172 -4.74 4.76 12.72
C VAL A 172 -4.35 3.35 13.17
N GLY A 173 -5.13 2.78 14.10
CA GLY A 173 -4.95 1.41 14.58
C GLY A 173 -5.28 0.34 13.52
N PRO A 174 -4.71 -0.88 13.64
CA PRO A 174 -4.91 -1.95 12.67
C PRO A 174 -6.37 -2.41 12.54
N ASP A 175 -7.15 -2.34 13.62
CA ASP A 175 -8.57 -2.72 13.62
C ASP A 175 -9.45 -1.69 12.86
N GLU A 176 -9.07 -0.41 12.90
CA GLU A 176 -9.74 0.65 12.15
C GLU A 176 -9.33 0.70 10.68
N LEU A 177 -8.11 0.24 10.38
CA LEU A 177 -7.55 0.23 9.03
C LEU A 177 -8.39 -0.64 8.08
N GLY A 178 -8.91 -1.78 8.55
CA GLY A 178 -9.76 -2.68 7.77
C GLY A 178 -11.07 -2.02 7.36
N ALA A 179 -11.81 -1.47 8.33
CA ALA A 179 -13.08 -0.78 8.06
C ALA A 179 -12.90 0.46 7.15
N ARG A 180 -11.75 1.14 7.23
CA ARG A 180 -11.42 2.27 6.34
C ARG A 180 -11.05 1.80 4.94
N ALA A 181 -10.28 0.73 4.81
CA ALA A 181 -9.94 0.16 3.50
C ALA A 181 -11.20 -0.32 2.76
N ASP A 182 -12.15 -0.93 3.47
CA ASP A 182 -13.43 -1.35 2.90
C ASP A 182 -14.26 -0.14 2.43
N ARG A 183 -14.25 0.99 3.17
CA ARG A 183 -14.87 2.26 2.73
C ARG A 183 -14.20 2.88 1.52
N VAL A 184 -12.87 2.84 1.45
CA VAL A 184 -12.11 3.33 0.28
C VAL A 184 -12.40 2.45 -0.94
N ALA A 185 -12.54 1.13 -0.76
CA ALA A 185 -12.92 0.20 -1.81
C ALA A 185 -14.35 0.47 -2.33
N GLY A 186 -15.30 0.82 -1.45
CA GLY A 186 -16.63 1.28 -1.84
C GLY A 186 -16.70 2.73 -2.34
N GLY A 187 -15.55 3.42 -2.43
CA GLY A 187 -15.49 4.82 -2.84
C GLY A 187 -15.87 5.06 -4.30
N GLU A 188 -15.77 4.05 -5.16
CA GLU A 188 -16.13 4.18 -6.58
C GLU A 188 -17.61 4.52 -6.76
N GLU A 189 -18.51 3.82 -6.06
CA GLU A 189 -19.95 4.06 -6.06
C GLU A 189 -20.30 5.46 -5.54
N ILE A 190 -19.56 5.94 -4.53
CA ILE A 190 -19.67 7.30 -3.97
C ILE A 190 -19.32 8.36 -5.02
N PHE A 191 -18.32 8.10 -5.87
CA PHE A 191 -17.91 9.00 -6.94
C PHE A 191 -18.81 8.91 -8.18
N GLU A 192 -19.41 7.75 -8.46
CA GLU A 192 -20.43 7.61 -9.50
C GLU A 192 -21.69 8.40 -9.16
N GLU A 193 -22.19 8.30 -7.92
CA GLU A 193 -23.34 9.06 -7.43
C GLU A 193 -23.08 10.58 -7.44
N ALA A 194 -21.88 10.99 -7.03
CA ALA A 194 -21.47 12.40 -7.04
C ALA A 194 -21.16 12.93 -8.45
N GLY A 195 -20.96 12.04 -9.43
CA GLY A 195 -20.34 12.34 -10.71
C GLY A 195 -21.22 13.11 -11.69
N GLN A 196 -22.55 13.06 -11.56
CA GLN A 196 -23.53 13.77 -12.41
C GLN A 196 -23.16 13.79 -13.92
N GLY A 197 -22.65 12.67 -14.46
CA GLY A 197 -22.24 12.54 -15.88
C GLY A 197 -20.74 12.72 -16.17
N THR A 198 -19.91 13.01 -15.16
CA THR A 198 -18.44 12.99 -15.27
C THR A 198 -17.92 11.61 -14.89
N ARG A 199 -17.08 11.00 -15.75
CA ARG A 199 -16.40 9.74 -15.42
C ARG A 199 -15.22 10.02 -14.48
N PHE A 200 -15.33 9.56 -13.25
CA PHE A 200 -14.21 9.53 -12.30
C PHE A 200 -13.63 8.12 -12.27
N THR A 201 -12.30 7.99 -12.34
CA THR A 201 -11.61 6.71 -12.14
C THR A 201 -10.84 6.79 -10.83
N LEU A 202 -11.19 5.92 -9.88
CA LEU A 202 -10.51 5.83 -8.59
C LEU A 202 -9.41 4.77 -8.68
N VAL A 203 -8.16 5.17 -8.46
CA VAL A 203 -7.01 4.25 -8.42
C VAL A 203 -6.48 4.19 -6.99
N THR A 204 -6.49 3.01 -6.36
CA THR A 204 -6.00 2.79 -5.00
C THR A 204 -5.32 1.42 -4.85
N GLN A 205 -4.23 1.37 -4.08
CA GLN A 205 -3.51 0.12 -3.74
C GLN A 205 -3.79 -0.36 -2.31
N LEU A 206 -4.56 0.40 -1.54
CA LEU A 206 -4.87 0.08 -0.15
C LEU A 206 -5.58 -1.27 0.04
N PRO A 207 -6.57 -1.66 -0.80
CA PRO A 207 -7.26 -2.95 -0.65
C PRO A 207 -6.31 -4.14 -0.76
N GLU A 208 -5.43 -4.12 -1.77
CA GLU A 208 -4.44 -5.16 -2.03
C GLU A 208 -3.47 -5.32 -0.85
N LEU A 209 -2.95 -4.20 -0.32
CA LEU A 209 -2.06 -4.21 0.85
C LEU A 209 -2.77 -4.75 2.10
N THR A 210 -4.03 -4.39 2.33
CA THR A 210 -4.79 -4.93 3.47
C THR A 210 -5.14 -6.41 3.32
N ALA A 211 -5.36 -6.89 2.10
CA ALA A 211 -5.57 -8.31 1.82
C ALA A 211 -4.31 -9.12 2.14
N GLN A 212 -3.15 -8.67 1.67
CA GLN A 212 -1.85 -9.28 1.96
C GLN A 212 -1.53 -9.30 3.46
N LEU A 213 -1.86 -8.22 4.19
CA LEU A 213 -1.70 -8.17 5.65
C LEU A 213 -2.62 -9.17 6.37
N ARG A 214 -3.90 -9.26 5.95
CA ARG A 214 -4.85 -10.24 6.50
C ARG A 214 -4.38 -11.67 6.30
N GLU A 215 -3.85 -11.97 5.11
CA GLU A 215 -3.32 -13.28 4.78
C GLU A 215 -2.06 -13.60 5.58
N ALA A 216 -1.11 -12.67 5.66
CA ALA A 216 0.11 -12.82 6.47
C ALA A 216 -0.20 -13.07 7.96
N VAL A 217 -1.15 -12.32 8.53
CA VAL A 217 -1.57 -12.50 9.94
C VAL A 217 -2.33 -13.82 10.15
N ARG A 218 -3.13 -14.25 9.17
CA ARG A 218 -3.85 -15.55 9.22
C ARG A 218 -2.88 -16.73 9.13
N VAL A 219 -1.86 -16.64 8.27
CA VAL A 219 -0.80 -17.65 8.14
C VAL A 219 0.07 -17.70 9.41
N ALA A 220 0.41 -16.54 9.99
CA ALA A 220 1.16 -16.45 11.24
C ALA A 220 0.39 -17.05 12.43
N ARG A 221 -0.93 -16.83 12.52
CA ARG A 221 -1.76 -17.47 13.56
C ARG A 221 -1.86 -18.98 13.40
N SER A 222 -1.93 -19.49 12.17
CA SER A 222 -2.01 -20.94 11.91
C SER A 222 -0.70 -21.66 12.24
N THR A 223 0.44 -21.07 11.89
CA THR A 223 1.77 -21.64 12.18
C THR A 223 2.17 -21.58 13.65
N MET A 224 1.59 -20.65 14.44
CA MET A 224 1.84 -20.55 15.87
C MET A 224 0.87 -21.38 16.74
N LEU A 225 -0.30 -21.75 16.21
CA LEU A 225 -1.27 -22.61 16.90
C LEU A 225 -0.75 -24.03 17.09
N ILE A 226 -0.04 -24.57 16.10
CA ILE A 226 0.55 -25.91 16.14
C ILE A 226 1.55 -26.08 17.30
N PRO A 227 2.60 -25.24 17.45
CA PRO A 227 3.54 -25.38 18.56
C PRO A 227 2.89 -25.11 19.92
N VAL A 228 1.89 -24.22 20.01
CA VAL A 228 1.15 -23.98 21.26
C VAL A 228 0.34 -25.21 21.67
N ILE A 229 -0.41 -25.81 20.74
CA ILE A 229 -1.16 -27.06 21.00
C ILE A 229 -0.20 -28.19 21.37
N GLN A 230 0.93 -28.31 20.69
CA GLN A 230 1.94 -29.33 20.99
C GLN A 230 2.56 -29.17 22.38
N LEU A 231 2.82 -27.94 22.82
CA LEU A 231 3.31 -27.66 24.18
C LEU A 231 2.25 -27.99 25.24
N VAL A 232 0.99 -27.68 24.99
CA VAL A 232 -0.12 -28.04 25.90
C VAL A 232 -0.28 -29.56 26.01
N LEU A 233 -0.19 -30.29 24.89
CA LEU A 233 -0.20 -31.75 24.86
C LEU A 233 0.98 -32.34 25.65
N LEU A 234 2.20 -31.84 25.43
CA LEU A 234 3.40 -32.28 26.15
C LEU A 234 3.28 -32.05 27.66
N ALA A 235 2.77 -30.89 28.07
CA ALA A 235 2.53 -30.57 29.48
C ALA A 235 1.50 -31.54 30.10
N GLY A 236 0.41 -31.83 29.39
CA GLY A 236 -0.61 -32.81 29.81
C GLY A 236 -0.04 -34.23 29.95
N CYS A 237 0.76 -34.68 28.98
CA CYS A 237 1.42 -35.99 29.04
C CYS A 237 2.41 -36.11 30.20
N ALA A 238 3.23 -35.08 30.45
CA ALA A 238 4.15 -35.07 31.59
C ALA A 238 3.40 -35.20 32.92
N TRP A 239 2.26 -34.52 33.04
CA TRP A 239 1.36 -34.62 34.20
C TRP A 239 0.78 -36.03 34.39
N LEU A 240 0.30 -36.65 33.31
CA LEU A 240 -0.23 -38.01 33.35
C LEU A 240 0.85 -39.04 33.74
N LEU A 241 2.08 -38.87 33.25
CA LEU A 241 3.21 -39.73 33.62
C LEU A 241 3.56 -39.59 35.10
N VAL A 242 3.60 -38.36 35.62
CA VAL A 242 3.84 -38.12 37.05
C VAL A 242 2.74 -38.74 37.90
N ALA A 243 1.47 -38.60 37.51
CA ALA A 243 0.35 -39.24 38.19
C ALA A 243 0.43 -40.77 38.14
N GLY A 244 0.71 -41.35 36.97
CA GLY A 244 0.88 -42.80 36.79
C GLY A 244 2.04 -43.37 37.60
N LEU A 245 3.18 -42.65 37.65
CA LEU A 245 4.33 -43.04 38.46
C LEU A 245 4.02 -42.97 39.95
N ALA A 246 3.27 -41.96 40.40
CA ALA A 246 2.82 -41.86 41.78
C ALA A 246 1.93 -43.05 42.17
N ILE A 247 0.98 -43.45 41.31
CA ILE A 247 0.12 -44.63 41.52
C ILE A 247 0.96 -45.92 41.53
N TRP A 248 1.92 -46.05 40.61
CA TRP A 248 2.77 -47.23 40.54
C TRP A 248 3.66 -47.38 41.77
N ARG A 249 4.24 -46.28 42.26
CA ARG A 249 4.98 -46.25 43.52
C ARG A 249 4.07 -46.66 44.68
N LEU A 250 2.83 -46.18 44.72
CA LEU A 250 1.87 -46.53 45.76
C LEU A 250 1.53 -48.03 45.75
N ASN A 251 1.30 -48.63 44.57
CA ASN A 251 1.00 -50.06 44.46
C ASN A 251 2.20 -50.95 44.81
N ARG A 252 3.42 -50.56 44.45
CA ARG A 252 4.63 -51.32 44.80
C ARG A 252 4.98 -51.21 46.28
N TYR A 253 4.89 -50.02 46.88
CA TYR A 253 5.16 -49.85 48.31
C TYR A 253 4.00 -50.26 49.22
N GLY A 254 2.77 -50.31 48.69
CA GLY A 254 1.60 -50.85 49.38
C GLY A 254 1.56 -52.38 49.44
N ALA A 255 2.20 -53.06 48.47
CA ALA A 255 2.28 -54.52 48.45
C ALA A 255 3.37 -55.08 49.39
N ASP A 256 4.48 -54.37 49.57
CA ASP A 256 5.63 -54.85 50.37
C ASP A 256 5.71 -54.24 51.80
N GLY A 257 4.69 -53.48 52.21
CA GLY A 257 4.65 -52.77 53.50
C GLY A 257 3.63 -53.27 54.52
N ALA A 258 2.89 -54.35 54.23
CA ALA A 258 1.93 -54.95 55.15
C ALA A 258 2.61 -55.94 56.12
N GLY A 259 3.64 -55.47 56.83
CA GLY A 259 4.17 -56.15 58.02
C GLY A 259 3.32 -55.79 59.23
N ALA A 260 2.34 -56.63 59.53
CA ALA A 260 1.48 -56.50 60.70
C ALA A 260 2.28 -56.41 62.02
N ARG A 261 1.95 -55.41 62.87
CA ARG A 261 1.90 -55.63 64.32
C ARG A 261 0.88 -54.70 64.98
N GLU A 262 -0.25 -55.32 65.34
CA GLU A 262 -1.16 -55.04 66.45
C GLU A 262 -1.39 -53.58 66.88
N GLY A 263 -2.58 -53.05 66.54
CA GLY A 263 -3.27 -52.13 67.45
C GLY A 263 -3.39 -50.65 67.04
N ALA A 264 -3.92 -50.33 65.86
CA ALA A 264 -4.78 -49.17 65.59
C ALA A 264 -5.04 -49.07 64.08
N ALA A 265 -6.24 -49.48 63.65
CA ALA A 265 -6.71 -49.29 62.28
C ALA A 265 -6.99 -47.80 62.02
N GLY A 266 -5.94 -47.01 61.87
CA GLY A 266 -5.99 -45.68 61.27
C GLY A 266 -5.58 -45.81 59.82
N VAL A 267 -6.54 -46.05 58.92
CA VAL A 267 -6.34 -45.69 57.51
C VAL A 267 -6.09 -44.19 57.51
N ASP A 268 -4.85 -43.77 57.30
CA ASP A 268 -4.48 -42.36 57.36
C ASP A 268 -5.29 -41.60 56.30
N PRO A 269 -6.26 -40.73 56.68
CA PRO A 269 -7.15 -40.06 55.73
C PRO A 269 -6.39 -39.20 54.73
N PHE A 270 -5.16 -38.81 55.08
CA PHE A 270 -4.26 -38.03 54.24
C PHE A 270 -3.79 -38.81 53.00
N ILE A 271 -3.66 -40.14 53.11
CA ILE A 271 -3.22 -41.01 52.01
C ILE A 271 -4.35 -41.19 50.98
N VAL A 272 -5.61 -41.16 51.41
CA VAL A 272 -6.79 -41.26 50.53
C VAL A 272 -7.15 -39.90 49.91
N ALA A 273 -6.94 -38.79 50.64
CA ALA A 273 -7.24 -37.43 50.15
C ALA A 273 -6.20 -36.90 49.15
N GLY A 274 -4.96 -37.40 49.18
CA GLY A 274 -3.86 -36.95 48.31
C GLY A 274 -4.18 -37.00 46.81
N PRO A 275 -4.63 -38.14 46.26
CA PRO A 275 -5.01 -38.24 44.85
C PRO A 275 -6.19 -37.35 44.45
N ALA A 276 -7.20 -37.22 45.32
CA ALA A 276 -8.37 -36.38 45.06
C ALA A 276 -8.02 -34.87 45.05
N LEU A 277 -7.17 -34.44 45.99
CA LEU A 277 -6.66 -33.06 46.03
C LEU A 277 -5.70 -32.78 44.87
N ALA A 278 -4.90 -33.75 44.43
CA ALA A 278 -4.03 -33.60 43.27
C ALA A 278 -4.84 -33.45 41.96
N LEU A 279 -5.93 -34.20 41.80
CA LEU A 279 -6.84 -34.06 40.64
C LEU A 279 -7.57 -32.71 40.65
N LEU A 280 -8.04 -32.25 41.82
CA LEU A 280 -8.68 -30.94 41.95
C LEU A 280 -7.69 -29.79 41.73
N ALA A 281 -6.49 -29.86 42.30
CA ALA A 281 -5.44 -28.88 42.07
C ALA A 281 -5.01 -28.88 40.60
N GLY A 282 -5.00 -30.05 39.96
CA GLY A 282 -4.72 -30.21 38.53
C GLY A 282 -5.73 -29.57 37.61
N GLY A 283 -7.00 -29.89 37.79
CA GLY A 283 -8.07 -29.26 37.01
C GLY A 283 -8.10 -27.74 37.20
N MET A 284 -7.88 -27.28 38.44
CA MET A 284 -7.89 -25.85 38.77
C MET A 284 -6.66 -25.12 38.22
N LEU A 285 -5.49 -25.76 38.17
CA LEU A 285 -4.30 -25.23 37.51
C LEU A 285 -4.48 -25.19 35.99
N LEU A 286 -5.09 -26.22 35.39
CA LEU A 286 -5.42 -26.25 33.96
C LEU A 286 -6.33 -25.07 33.57
N LEU A 287 -7.39 -24.82 34.35
CA LEU A 287 -8.29 -23.68 34.14
C LEU A 287 -7.60 -22.31 34.34
N ARG A 288 -6.58 -22.23 35.21
CA ARG A 288 -5.80 -21.01 35.46
C ARG A 288 -4.73 -20.74 34.42
N VAL A 289 -4.16 -21.79 33.81
CA VAL A 289 -3.10 -21.67 32.79
C VAL A 289 -3.68 -21.22 31.45
N VAL A 290 -4.89 -21.65 31.09
CA VAL A 290 -5.59 -21.24 29.85
C VAL A 290 -5.66 -19.70 29.66
N PRO A 291 -6.13 -18.88 30.62
CA PRO A 291 -6.21 -17.43 30.46
C PRO A 291 -4.86 -16.70 30.58
N VAL A 292 -3.83 -17.32 31.16
CA VAL A 292 -2.48 -16.73 31.23
C VAL A 292 -1.72 -16.97 29.93
N VAL A 293 -1.88 -18.17 29.34
CA VAL A 293 -1.30 -18.53 28.06
C VAL A 293 -1.89 -17.67 26.93
N SER A 294 -3.18 -17.34 26.97
CA SER A 294 -3.78 -16.42 25.99
C SER A 294 -3.15 -15.02 26.04
N ARG A 295 -2.90 -14.48 27.24
CA ARG A 295 -2.26 -13.16 27.39
C ARG A 295 -0.77 -13.14 27.04
N PHE A 296 -0.07 -14.26 27.20
CA PHE A 296 1.33 -14.37 26.77
C PHE A 296 1.46 -14.53 25.25
N ALA A 297 0.51 -15.24 24.61
CA ALA A 297 0.43 -15.34 23.15
C ALA A 297 0.22 -13.95 22.51
N GLU A 298 -0.63 -13.10 23.09
CA GLU A 298 -0.84 -11.72 22.62
C GLU A 298 0.44 -10.87 22.70
N ARG A 299 1.27 -11.02 23.74
CA ARG A 299 2.54 -10.27 23.91
C ARG A 299 3.70 -10.80 23.07
N ALA A 300 3.69 -12.08 22.72
CA ALA A 300 4.71 -12.65 21.84
C ALA A 300 4.47 -12.24 20.38
N ALA A 301 3.20 -12.12 19.97
CA ALA A 301 2.82 -11.68 18.64
C ALA A 301 3.31 -10.26 18.30
N THR A 302 3.34 -9.35 19.28
CA THR A 302 3.86 -7.98 19.08
C THR A 302 5.38 -7.90 18.98
N ARG A 303 6.12 -8.87 19.54
CA ARG A 303 7.60 -8.90 19.46
C ARG A 303 8.14 -9.56 18.20
N ALA A 304 7.47 -10.59 17.68
CA ALA A 304 7.88 -11.27 16.45
C ALA A 304 7.63 -10.41 15.19
N ALA A 305 6.60 -9.55 15.21
CA ALA A 305 6.36 -8.59 14.14
C ALA A 305 7.50 -7.54 14.00
N GLY A 306 8.25 -7.26 15.08
CA GLY A 306 9.37 -6.33 15.06
C GLY A 306 10.65 -6.86 14.37
N SER A 307 10.78 -8.18 14.18
CA SER A 307 11.99 -8.79 13.58
C SER A 307 11.96 -8.91 12.06
N CYS A 308 10.78 -8.90 11.41
CA CYS A 308 10.69 -8.96 9.94
C CYS A 308 10.94 -7.61 9.23
N GLN A 309 10.94 -6.49 9.95
CA GLN A 309 11.21 -5.18 9.34
C GLN A 309 12.70 -4.94 9.01
N ARG A 310 13.62 -5.86 9.38
CA ARG A 310 15.08 -5.67 9.27
C ARG A 310 15.73 -6.40 8.08
N SER A 311 15.00 -6.72 7.02
CA SER A 311 15.63 -7.26 5.80
C SER A 311 14.95 -6.73 4.54
N ALA A 312 15.28 -5.49 4.18
CA ALA A 312 15.18 -5.04 2.80
C ALA A 312 16.59 -5.06 2.19
N PRO A 313 16.90 -5.92 1.21
CA PRO A 313 18.05 -5.69 0.35
C PRO A 313 17.60 -4.82 -0.83
N GLY A 314 18.29 -3.67 -0.98
CA GLY A 314 18.24 -2.87 -2.19
C GLY A 314 18.67 -3.68 -3.40
N ARG A 315 17.92 -3.55 -4.49
CA ARG A 315 18.15 -4.28 -5.75
C ARG A 315 19.08 -3.46 -6.64
N SER A 316 20.35 -3.83 -6.73
CA SER A 316 21.28 -3.40 -7.79
C SER A 316 21.57 -4.58 -8.72
N GLY A 317 21.54 -4.34 -10.02
CA GLY A 317 21.64 -5.36 -11.07
C GLY A 317 23.00 -6.04 -11.21
N GLY A 318 23.01 -7.11 -12.00
CA GLY A 318 24.23 -7.82 -12.42
C GLY A 318 23.92 -9.23 -12.91
N ALA A 319 24.20 -9.48 -14.18
CA ALA A 319 24.05 -10.76 -14.87
C ALA A 319 25.02 -11.84 -14.33
N GLY A 320 24.62 -13.12 -14.36
CA GLY A 320 25.50 -14.24 -14.07
C GLY A 320 24.77 -15.56 -13.86
N SER A 321 24.90 -16.47 -14.82
CA SER A 321 24.45 -17.87 -14.76
C SER A 321 25.20 -18.68 -13.70
N GLY A 322 24.49 -19.40 -12.84
CA GLY A 322 25.09 -20.38 -11.90
C GLY A 322 24.07 -21.05 -10.99
N THR A 323 23.85 -22.35 -11.22
CA THR A 323 23.40 -23.45 -10.34
C THR A 323 22.68 -23.15 -9.00
N PRO A 324 21.52 -23.78 -8.70
CA PRO A 324 20.84 -23.61 -7.41
C PRO A 324 21.35 -24.61 -6.36
N GLY A 325 21.91 -24.09 -5.26
CA GLY A 325 22.07 -24.78 -3.97
C GLY A 325 20.85 -24.59 -3.07
N PRO A 326 20.67 -25.42 -2.03
CA PRO A 326 19.36 -25.77 -1.48
C PRO A 326 18.76 -24.62 -0.65
N SER A 327 17.55 -24.25 -1.03
CA SER A 327 16.66 -23.37 -0.28
C SER A 327 16.09 -24.09 0.94
N CYS A 328 16.46 -23.63 2.14
CA CYS A 328 15.68 -23.85 3.34
C CYS A 328 14.40 -22.99 3.28
N CYS A 329 13.42 -23.43 2.49
CA CYS A 329 12.04 -22.99 2.58
C CYS A 329 11.17 -24.24 2.63
N TRP A 330 10.68 -24.55 3.83
CA TRP A 330 9.63 -25.54 4.01
C TRP A 330 8.36 -25.05 3.31
N SER A 331 8.15 -25.48 2.06
CA SER A 331 6.88 -25.31 1.37
C SER A 331 5.98 -26.51 1.67
N TRP A 332 4.88 -26.29 2.38
CA TRP A 332 3.79 -27.26 2.46
C TRP A 332 3.05 -27.25 1.12
N ARG A 333 3.31 -28.25 0.28
CA ARG A 333 2.61 -28.48 -0.98
C ARG A 333 1.41 -29.39 -0.70
N TRP A 334 0.21 -28.82 -0.71
CA TRP A 334 -1.04 -29.58 -0.76
C TRP A 334 -1.13 -30.32 -2.08
N LEU A 335 -1.42 -31.63 -2.00
CA LEU A 335 -1.63 -32.55 -3.11
C LEU A 335 -3.14 -32.59 -3.35
N GLU A 336 -3.62 -32.01 -4.44
CA GLU A 336 -4.99 -32.23 -4.92
C GLU A 336 -4.90 -32.65 -6.39
N ASP A 337 -5.14 -33.93 -6.61
CA ASP A 337 -5.47 -34.50 -7.91
C ASP A 337 -6.79 -33.90 -8.39
N GLY A 338 -6.74 -33.26 -9.56
CA GLY A 338 -7.91 -32.68 -10.22
C GLY A 338 -7.62 -32.54 -11.71
N ALA A 339 -7.77 -33.65 -12.44
CA ALA A 339 -7.60 -33.71 -13.89
C ALA A 339 -8.55 -32.73 -14.61
N ILE A 340 -7.99 -31.87 -15.47
CA ILE A 340 -8.74 -31.20 -16.53
C ILE A 340 -7.94 -31.38 -17.82
N THR A 341 -8.51 -32.17 -18.72
CA THR A 341 -8.02 -32.43 -20.07
C THR A 341 -8.10 -31.17 -20.92
N GLU A 342 -7.01 -30.88 -21.62
CA GLU A 342 -6.89 -29.86 -22.66
C GLU A 342 -7.82 -30.16 -23.85
N ALA A 343 -8.40 -29.09 -24.41
CA ALA A 343 -8.87 -29.08 -25.79
C ALA A 343 -8.39 -27.76 -26.46
N PRO A 344 -7.85 -27.81 -27.69
CA PRO A 344 -7.19 -26.66 -28.32
C PRO A 344 -8.18 -25.66 -28.92
N VAL A 345 -7.88 -24.38 -28.70
CA VAL A 345 -8.49 -23.23 -29.39
C VAL A 345 -8.10 -23.28 -30.87
N ARG A 346 -9.11 -23.36 -31.75
CA ARG A 346 -8.95 -23.18 -33.18
C ARG A 346 -9.43 -21.77 -33.56
N SER A 347 -8.55 -21.06 -34.23
CA SER A 347 -8.75 -19.77 -34.87
C SER A 347 -9.91 -19.74 -35.87
N MET A 348 -10.73 -18.69 -35.81
CA MET A 348 -11.30 -17.97 -36.94
C MET A 348 -11.73 -16.58 -36.48
#